data_AF-A0A7L4TLW4-F1
#
_entry.id   AF-A0A7L4TLW4-F1
#
_cell.length_a   1.000
_cell.length_b   1.000
_cell.length_c   1.000
_cell.angle_alpha   90.00
_cell.angle_beta   90.00
_cell.angle_gamma   90.00
#
_symmetry.space_group_name_H-M   'P 1'
#
loop_
_entity.id
_entity.type
_entity.pdbx_description
1 polymer ?
#
loop_
_entity_poly.entity_id
_entity_poly.type
_entity_poly.pdbx_seq_one_letter_code
_entity_poly.pdbx_strand_id
1 'polypeptide(L)'
;MTNLFRNRRIQENLRLGVKTFLLLFTLILLSCNKTEETNTNFEIFGEDALLKNIKVNIIKNREDGVEKKQTLLFNGKQFSVQEENETAYFYRIYLSYKDSLVSVLEYENILRGDKNQINQVYLFREKDGISFKFIGSKEFLPDIDNRPAERFITLEQYFLQKNINAIEEKSKARELFFDFYE
;
A
#
# COMPACT_ATOMS: atom_id res chain seq x y z
N MET A 1 -2.31 65.48 43.69
CA MET A 1 -2.90 64.92 42.46
C MET A 1 -1.93 63.88 41.87
N THR A 2 -1.95 62.64 42.34
CA THR A 2 -1.04 61.58 41.83
C THR A 2 -1.60 60.21 42.18
N ASN A 3 -2.72 59.80 41.56
CA ASN A 3 -3.17 58.39 41.68
C ASN A 3 -4.04 57.85 40.52
N LEU A 4 -4.19 58.58 39.42
CA LEU A 4 -5.06 58.13 38.31
C LEU A 4 -4.33 57.63 37.06
N PHE A 5 -3.02 57.90 36.91
CA PHE A 5 -2.28 57.53 35.70
C PHE A 5 -1.59 56.16 35.75
N ARG A 6 -1.48 55.52 36.92
CA ARG A 6 -0.80 54.22 37.07
C ARG A 6 -1.66 53.03 36.63
N ASN A 7 -2.97 53.20 36.52
CA ASN A 7 -3.93 52.10 36.33
C ASN A 7 -4.16 51.73 34.86
N ARG A 8 -4.15 52.70 33.92
CA ARG A 8 -4.35 52.42 32.48
C ARG A 8 -3.21 51.62 31.85
N ARG A 9 -1.96 51.94 32.19
CA ARG A 9 -0.77 51.26 31.63
C ARG A 9 -0.67 49.78 32.02
N ILE A 10 -1.08 49.47 33.26
CA ILE A 10 -1.11 48.09 33.76
C ILE A 10 -2.24 47.31 33.08
N GLN A 11 -3.41 47.92 32.90
CA GLN A 11 -4.53 47.30 32.18
C GLN A 11 -4.26 47.08 30.68
N GLU A 12 -3.55 47.99 30.01
CA GLU A 12 -3.15 47.83 28.60
C GLU A 12 -2.11 46.72 28.43
N ASN A 13 -1.11 46.63 29.33
CA ASN A 13 -0.11 45.57 29.33
C ASN A 13 -0.73 44.18 29.64
N LEU A 14 -1.70 44.11 30.56
CA LEU A 14 -2.47 42.90 30.84
C LEU A 14 -3.34 42.47 29.64
N ARG A 15 -4.01 43.41 28.97
CA ARG A 15 -4.79 43.13 27.75
C ARG A 15 -3.92 42.66 26.58
N LEU A 16 -2.71 43.19 26.45
CA LEU A 16 -1.76 42.77 25.43
C LEU A 16 -1.24 41.35 25.71
N GLY A 17 -0.83 41.07 26.95
CA GLY A 17 -0.35 39.75 27.37
C GLY A 17 -1.39 38.63 27.21
N VAL A 18 -2.66 38.90 27.53
CA VAL A 18 -3.76 37.94 27.35
C VAL A 18 -4.03 37.66 25.88
N LYS A 19 -3.96 38.67 25.00
CA LYS A 19 -4.14 38.46 23.55
C LYS A 19 -2.99 37.66 22.94
N THR A 20 -1.76 37.90 23.35
CA THR A 20 -0.59 37.15 22.86
C THR A 20 -0.63 35.69 23.34
N PHE A 21 -1.05 35.45 24.59
CA PHE A 21 -1.19 34.09 25.13
C PHE A 21 -2.30 33.28 24.43
N LEU A 22 -3.44 33.91 24.12
CA LEU A 22 -4.54 33.29 23.38
C LEU A 22 -4.15 32.92 21.93
N LEU A 23 -3.34 33.77 21.29
CA LEU A 23 -2.82 33.53 19.93
C LEU A 23 -1.79 32.37 19.92
N LEU A 24 -0.96 32.26 20.97
CA LEU A 24 -0.02 31.15 21.10
C LEU A 24 -0.75 29.82 21.36
N PHE A 25 -1.81 29.83 22.17
CA PHE A 25 -2.60 28.65 22.50
C PHE A 25 -3.38 28.11 21.28
N THR A 26 -3.87 29.01 20.43
CA THR A 26 -4.53 28.63 19.16
C THR A 26 -3.56 28.06 18.13
N LEU A 27 -2.32 28.53 18.08
CA LEU A 27 -1.27 27.94 17.24
C LEU A 27 -0.83 26.54 17.70
N ILE A 28 -0.82 26.27 19.02
CA ILE A 28 -0.51 24.95 19.56
C ILE A 28 -1.65 23.95 19.29
N LEU A 29 -2.91 24.38 19.36
CA LEU A 29 -4.07 23.55 19.01
C LEU A 29 -4.17 23.24 17.51
N LEU A 30 -3.63 24.09 16.63
CA LEU A 30 -3.54 23.82 15.18
C LEU A 30 -2.36 22.91 14.81
N SER A 31 -1.39 22.72 15.71
CA SER A 31 -0.23 21.84 15.49
C SER A 31 -0.47 20.39 15.92
N CYS A 32 -1.66 20.06 16.43
CA CYS A 32 -2.04 18.71 16.82
C CYS A 32 -3.17 18.23 15.90
N ASN A 33 -2.79 17.68 14.75
CA ASN A 33 -3.51 16.68 13.95
C ASN A 33 -2.81 16.54 12.57
N LYS A 34 -1.49 16.34 12.56
CA LYS A 34 -0.93 15.50 11.51
C LYS A 34 -1.27 14.08 11.95
N THR A 35 -2.44 13.60 11.54
CA THR A 35 -2.65 12.16 11.39
C THR A 35 -1.47 11.68 10.56
N GLU A 36 -0.58 10.90 11.18
CA GLU A 36 0.50 10.25 10.46
C GLU A 36 -0.17 9.38 9.38
N GLU A 37 -0.05 9.80 8.12
CA GLU A 37 -0.52 9.02 6.98
C GLU A 37 0.19 7.66 7.02
N THR A 38 -0.53 6.61 7.43
CA THR A 38 -0.07 5.24 7.24
C THR A 38 -0.15 4.96 5.76
N ASN A 39 0.93 5.22 5.05
CA ASN A 39 1.01 5.05 3.61
C ASN A 39 1.05 3.54 3.30
N THR A 40 -0.10 2.94 2.99
CA THR A 40 -0.26 1.51 2.66
C THR A 40 -0.14 1.22 1.17
N ASN A 41 0.48 2.14 0.40
CA ASN A 41 0.66 1.99 -1.03
C ASN A 41 1.43 0.70 -1.34
N PHE A 42 0.92 -0.05 -2.31
CA PHE A 42 1.68 -1.13 -2.93
C PHE A 42 2.70 -0.51 -3.89
N GLU A 43 3.96 -0.89 -3.74
CA GLU A 43 5.03 -0.46 -4.63
C GLU A 43 5.65 -1.68 -5.32
N ILE A 44 5.85 -1.56 -6.62
CA ILE A 44 6.37 -2.66 -7.45
C ILE A 44 7.72 -2.25 -8.04
N PHE A 45 8.75 -3.00 -7.72
CA PHE A 45 10.12 -2.75 -8.16
C PHE A 45 10.57 -3.82 -9.15
N GLY A 46 11.42 -3.42 -10.10
CA GLY A 46 12.01 -4.33 -11.08
C GLY A 46 12.62 -3.55 -12.25
N GLU A 47 13.35 -4.24 -13.11
CA GLU A 47 13.89 -3.63 -14.32
C GLU A 47 12.77 -3.16 -15.26
N ASP A 48 12.93 -1.98 -15.89
CA ASP A 48 11.92 -1.39 -16.78
C ASP A 48 11.39 -2.35 -17.86
N ALA A 49 12.30 -3.13 -18.47
CA ALA A 49 11.94 -4.10 -19.49
C ALA A 49 11.05 -5.23 -18.95
N LEU A 50 11.23 -5.58 -17.67
CA LEU A 50 10.39 -6.55 -16.98
C LEU A 50 9.03 -5.94 -16.63
N LEU A 51 9.01 -4.74 -16.02
CA LEU A 51 7.79 -4.07 -15.59
C LEU A 51 6.83 -3.76 -16.76
N LYS A 52 7.36 -3.47 -17.96
CA LYS A 52 6.55 -3.28 -19.18
C LYS A 52 5.79 -4.53 -19.62
N ASN A 53 6.26 -5.72 -19.23
CA ASN A 53 5.71 -7.01 -19.64
C ASN A 53 4.98 -7.73 -18.49
N ILE A 54 4.88 -7.10 -17.33
CA ILE A 54 4.18 -7.63 -16.17
C ILE A 54 2.88 -6.89 -15.96
N LYS A 55 1.85 -7.65 -15.60
CA LYS A 55 0.61 -7.14 -15.04
C LYS A 55 0.48 -7.64 -13.60
N VAL A 56 0.05 -6.75 -12.71
CA VAL A 56 -0.21 -7.09 -11.30
C VAL A 56 -1.62 -6.63 -10.96
N ASN A 57 -2.47 -7.57 -10.59
CA ASN A 57 -3.82 -7.33 -10.10
C ASN A 57 -3.90 -7.71 -8.63
N ILE A 58 -4.69 -6.99 -7.85
CA ILE A 58 -4.95 -7.28 -6.45
C ILE A 58 -6.44 -7.50 -6.24
N ILE A 59 -6.77 -8.48 -5.42
CA ILE A 59 -8.08 -8.61 -4.78
C ILE A 59 -7.90 -8.31 -3.30
N LYS A 60 -8.65 -7.32 -2.83
CA LYS A 60 -8.78 -6.97 -1.42
C LYS A 60 -10.06 -7.59 -0.87
N ASN A 61 -9.94 -8.35 0.20
CA ASN A 61 -11.07 -8.93 0.91
C ASN A 61 -11.25 -8.19 2.24
N ARG A 62 -12.44 -7.63 2.47
CA ARG A 62 -12.85 -6.98 3.72
C ARG A 62 -13.59 -7.98 4.61
N GLU A 63 -13.56 -7.76 5.93
CA GLU A 63 -14.14 -8.70 6.91
C GLU A 63 -15.66 -8.90 6.73
N ASP A 64 -16.34 -7.91 6.14
CA ASP A 64 -17.76 -7.97 5.76
C ASP A 64 -18.02 -8.80 4.50
N GLY A 65 -16.99 -9.43 3.92
CA GLY A 65 -17.06 -10.26 2.71
C GLY A 65 -17.00 -9.47 1.41
N VAL A 66 -16.88 -8.14 1.45
CA VAL A 66 -16.77 -7.32 0.24
C VAL A 66 -15.40 -7.53 -0.41
N GLU A 67 -15.41 -7.85 -1.70
CA GLU A 67 -14.21 -7.95 -2.53
C GLU A 67 -14.06 -6.72 -3.42
N LYS A 68 -12.84 -6.18 -3.49
CA LYS A 68 -12.47 -5.12 -4.44
C LYS A 68 -11.29 -5.60 -5.28
N LYS A 69 -11.43 -5.50 -6.60
CA LYS A 69 -10.36 -5.82 -7.57
C LYS A 69 -9.75 -4.52 -8.08
N GLN A 70 -8.44 -4.49 -8.25
CA GLN A 70 -7.73 -3.33 -8.80
C GLN A 70 -6.45 -3.77 -9.52
N THR A 71 -6.06 -3.09 -10.58
CA THR A 71 -4.75 -3.26 -11.21
C THR A 71 -3.72 -2.35 -10.55
N LEU A 72 -2.57 -2.91 -10.12
CA LEU A 72 -1.45 -2.21 -9.50
C LEU A 72 -0.35 -1.84 -10.50
N LEU A 73 -0.12 -2.67 -11.52
CA LEU A 73 0.87 -2.45 -12.57
C LEU A 73 0.34 -2.97 -13.89
N PHE A 74 0.45 -2.16 -14.93
CA PHE A 74 0.20 -2.59 -16.30
C PHE A 74 1.03 -1.79 -17.29
N ASN A 75 1.72 -2.48 -18.21
CA ASN A 75 2.55 -1.87 -19.25
C ASN A 75 3.58 -0.86 -18.68
N GLY A 76 4.21 -1.21 -17.56
CA GLY A 76 5.20 -0.37 -16.87
C GLY A 76 4.62 0.80 -16.08
N LYS A 77 3.29 1.02 -16.11
CA LYS A 77 2.61 2.05 -15.33
C LYS A 77 2.11 1.47 -14.01
N GLN A 78 2.56 2.04 -12.90
CA GLN A 78 2.04 1.74 -11.57
C GLN A 78 0.80 2.59 -11.27
N PHE A 79 -0.18 1.98 -10.63
CA PHE A 79 -1.43 2.61 -10.23
C PHE A 79 -1.49 2.63 -8.70
N SER A 80 -1.65 3.83 -8.15
CA SER A 80 -1.67 4.01 -6.69
C SER A 80 -2.95 3.45 -6.10
N VAL A 81 -2.80 2.77 -4.97
CA VAL A 81 -3.91 2.38 -4.10
C VAL A 81 -3.91 3.34 -2.92
N GLN A 82 -4.40 4.56 -3.15
CA GLN A 82 -4.56 5.51 -2.05
C GLN A 82 -5.77 5.08 -1.21
N GLU A 83 -5.52 4.51 -0.04
CA GLU A 83 -6.56 4.30 0.96
C GLU A 83 -6.13 5.00 2.24
N GLU A 84 -6.87 6.03 2.61
CA GLU A 84 -6.70 6.75 3.87
C GLU A 84 -6.95 5.82 5.08
N ASN A 85 -7.68 4.73 4.88
CA ASN A 85 -7.94 3.69 5.87
C ASN A 85 -7.92 2.31 5.20
N GLU A 86 -6.83 1.56 5.36
CA GLU A 86 -6.75 0.19 4.86
C GLU A 86 -7.69 -0.72 5.66
N THR A 87 -8.67 -1.34 5.00
CA THR A 87 -9.70 -2.18 5.64
C THR A 87 -9.64 -3.65 5.23
N ALA A 88 -8.82 -4.00 4.25
CA ALA A 88 -8.64 -5.38 3.82
C ALA A 88 -7.98 -6.21 4.92
N TYR A 89 -8.58 -7.35 5.26
CA TYR A 89 -7.99 -8.33 6.17
C TYR A 89 -7.18 -9.39 5.41
N PHE A 90 -7.44 -9.57 4.12
CA PHE A 90 -6.74 -10.54 3.28
C PHE A 90 -6.53 -9.99 1.87
N TYR A 91 -5.37 -10.29 1.29
CA TYR A 91 -5.04 -9.93 -0.07
C TYR A 91 -4.71 -11.16 -0.91
N ARG A 92 -5.08 -11.09 -2.19
CA ARG A 92 -4.59 -11.98 -3.24
C ARG A 92 -4.02 -11.13 -4.37
N ILE A 93 -2.72 -11.24 -4.61
CA ILE A 93 -2.02 -10.52 -5.66
C ILE A 93 -1.72 -11.50 -6.79
N TYR A 94 -2.30 -11.25 -7.95
CA TYR A 94 -2.13 -12.03 -9.17
C TYR A 94 -1.11 -11.32 -10.06
N LEU A 95 0.00 -12.00 -10.32
CA LEU A 95 1.05 -11.51 -11.20
C LEU A 95 1.05 -12.31 -12.49
N SER A 96 1.18 -11.63 -13.63
CA SER A 96 1.32 -12.29 -14.92
C SER A 96 2.39 -11.64 -15.79
N TYR A 97 3.10 -12.46 -16.56
CA TYR A 97 4.13 -12.03 -17.50
C TYR A 97 3.85 -12.59 -18.90
N LYS A 98 3.78 -11.69 -19.88
CA LYS A 98 3.54 -12.00 -21.30
C LYS A 98 2.44 -13.03 -21.52
N ASP A 99 1.34 -12.89 -20.79
CA ASP A 99 0.12 -13.71 -20.91
C ASP A 99 0.31 -15.24 -20.81
N SER A 100 1.43 -15.71 -20.23
CA SER A 100 1.80 -17.13 -20.25
C SER A 100 2.36 -17.64 -18.94
N LEU A 101 3.09 -16.80 -18.21
CA LEU A 101 3.61 -17.09 -16.90
C LEU A 101 2.81 -16.33 -15.84
N VAL A 102 2.54 -16.99 -14.72
CA VAL A 102 1.71 -16.47 -13.64
C VAL A 102 2.29 -16.80 -12.27
N SER A 103 1.95 -16.00 -11.27
CA SER A 103 2.14 -16.33 -9.86
C SER A 103 1.11 -15.64 -8.98
N VAL A 104 0.84 -16.19 -7.80
CA VAL A 104 -0.15 -15.64 -6.86
C VAL A 104 0.45 -15.56 -5.47
N LEU A 105 0.40 -14.37 -4.89
CA LEU A 105 0.69 -14.14 -3.48
C LEU A 105 -0.63 -14.01 -2.71
N GLU A 106 -0.82 -14.84 -1.69
CA GLU A 106 -2.01 -14.82 -0.82
C GLU A 106 -1.56 -14.62 0.63
N TYR A 107 -2.07 -13.59 1.31
CA TYR A 107 -1.68 -13.32 2.70
C TYR A 107 -2.73 -12.53 3.50
N GLU A 108 -2.75 -12.77 4.80
CA GLU A 108 -3.50 -11.97 5.78
C GLU A 108 -2.78 -10.65 6.06
N ASN A 109 -3.53 -9.55 6.10
CA ASN A 109 -3.04 -8.21 6.38
C ASN A 109 -2.90 -7.98 7.89
N ILE A 110 -2.02 -8.75 8.54
CA ILE A 110 -1.79 -8.65 9.99
C ILE A 110 -1.16 -7.32 10.43
N LEU A 111 -0.55 -6.58 9.49
CA LEU A 111 0.10 -5.28 9.71
C LEU A 111 -0.83 -4.10 9.43
N ARG A 112 -2.14 -4.34 9.24
CA ARG A 112 -3.11 -3.28 8.94
C ARG A 112 -3.06 -2.17 9.98
N GLY A 113 -2.75 -0.95 9.53
CA GLY A 113 -2.62 0.23 10.38
C GLY A 113 -1.26 0.36 11.09
N ASP A 114 -0.31 -0.53 10.82
CA ASP A 114 1.06 -0.43 11.30
C ASP A 114 1.86 0.57 10.45
N LYS A 115 2.54 1.52 11.10
CA LYS A 115 3.45 2.49 10.47
C LYS A 115 4.66 1.87 9.75
N ASN A 116 4.99 0.63 10.09
CA ASN A 116 6.07 -0.13 9.48
C ASN A 116 5.61 -0.89 8.22
N GLN A 117 4.31 -0.92 7.91
CA GLN A 117 3.80 -1.54 6.69
C GLN A 117 4.30 -0.80 5.43
N ILE A 118 4.75 -1.55 4.41
CA ILE A 118 5.25 -1.00 3.13
C ILE A 118 4.82 -1.76 1.87
N ASN A 119 4.26 -2.97 1.99
CA ASN A 119 3.68 -3.76 0.88
C ASN A 119 4.45 -3.69 -0.46
N GLN A 120 5.73 -4.05 -0.46
CA GLN A 120 6.59 -3.95 -1.64
C GLN A 120 6.77 -5.30 -2.34
N VAL A 121 6.65 -5.30 -3.67
CA VAL A 121 6.91 -6.46 -4.54
C VAL A 121 8.13 -6.20 -5.39
N TYR A 122 9.14 -7.06 -5.28
CA TYR A 122 10.40 -6.96 -6.03
C TYR A 122 10.46 -8.04 -7.09
N LEU A 123 10.48 -7.64 -8.36
CA LEU A 123 10.48 -8.52 -9.54
C LEU A 123 11.86 -8.56 -10.16
N PHE A 124 12.34 -9.76 -10.47
CA PHE A 124 13.65 -9.94 -11.08
C PHE A 124 13.70 -11.19 -11.97
N ARG A 125 14.68 -11.19 -12.87
CA ARG A 125 14.98 -12.35 -13.72
C ARG A 125 15.97 -13.24 -13.00
N GLU A 126 15.68 -14.53 -13.02
CA GLU A 126 16.67 -15.57 -12.70
C GLU A 126 17.15 -16.22 -13.99
N LYS A 127 18.21 -17.03 -13.90
CA LYS A 127 18.78 -17.75 -15.05
C LYS A 127 17.71 -18.52 -15.84
N ASP A 128 16.74 -19.12 -15.13
CA ASP A 128 15.74 -20.02 -15.71
C ASP A 128 14.30 -19.49 -15.57
N GLY A 129 14.09 -18.19 -15.37
CA GLY A 129 12.73 -17.66 -15.29
C GLY A 129 12.60 -16.27 -14.67
N ILE A 130 11.40 -15.99 -14.19
CA ILE A 130 11.06 -14.74 -13.48
C ILE A 130 10.63 -15.12 -12.08
N SER A 131 11.03 -14.32 -11.11
CA SER A 131 10.69 -14.52 -9.72
C SER A 131 10.37 -13.19 -9.05
N PHE A 132 9.73 -13.26 -7.90
CA PHE A 132 9.47 -12.10 -7.07
C PHE A 132 9.71 -12.37 -5.60
N LYS A 133 9.90 -11.30 -4.85
CA LYS A 133 9.92 -11.29 -3.38
C LYS A 133 8.92 -10.27 -2.87
N PHE A 134 8.24 -10.59 -1.77
CA PHE A 134 7.31 -9.69 -1.10
C PHE A 134 7.83 -9.25 0.26
N ILE A 135 7.73 -7.95 0.53
CA ILE A 135 8.11 -7.31 1.79
C ILE A 135 6.91 -6.52 2.33
N GLY A 136 6.25 -7.06 3.36
CA GLY A 136 5.13 -6.40 4.02
C GLY A 136 5.54 -5.33 5.04
N SER A 137 6.73 -5.43 5.65
CA SER A 137 7.22 -4.54 6.72
C SER A 137 8.65 -4.05 6.47
N LYS A 138 8.93 -2.80 6.88
CA LYS A 138 10.26 -2.18 6.86
C LYS A 138 11.33 -3.00 7.56
N GLU A 139 10.95 -3.75 8.59
CA GLU A 139 11.87 -4.57 9.39
C GLU A 139 12.53 -5.68 8.57
N PHE A 140 11.90 -6.10 7.47
CA PHE A 140 12.40 -7.16 6.61
C PHE A 140 13.22 -6.66 5.41
N LEU A 141 13.34 -5.34 5.22
CA LEU A 141 14.14 -4.77 4.14
C LEU A 141 15.62 -5.15 4.19
N PRO A 142 16.31 -5.11 5.35
CA PRO A 142 17.74 -5.43 5.41
C PRO A 142 18.07 -6.87 4.97
N ASP A 143 17.11 -7.80 5.08
CA ASP A 143 17.28 -9.23 4.79
C ASP A 143 16.62 -9.66 3.46
N ILE A 144 16.26 -8.71 2.60
CA ILE A 144 15.55 -9.02 1.34
C ILE A 144 16.29 -10.06 0.49
N ASP A 145 17.62 -10.02 0.44
CA ASP A 145 18.42 -10.95 -0.36
C ASP A 145 18.33 -12.39 0.14
N ASN A 146 18.19 -12.58 1.45
CA ASN A 146 18.09 -13.88 2.11
C ASN A 146 16.67 -14.47 2.08
N ARG A 147 15.67 -13.66 1.72
CA ARG A 147 14.28 -14.13 1.67
C ARG A 147 14.03 -15.08 0.49
N PRO A 148 13.18 -16.10 0.67
CA PRO A 148 12.80 -16.98 -0.41
C PRO A 148 12.09 -16.17 -1.50
N ALA A 149 12.42 -16.49 -2.74
CA ALA A 149 11.75 -15.95 -3.90
C ALA A 149 10.65 -16.90 -4.37
N GLU A 150 9.55 -16.34 -4.84
CA GLU A 150 8.49 -17.08 -5.50
C GLU A 150 8.70 -17.04 -7.01
N ARG A 151 8.70 -18.22 -7.63
CA ARG A 151 8.86 -18.36 -9.08
C ARG A 151 7.53 -18.21 -9.79
N PHE A 152 7.57 -17.62 -10.97
CA PHE A 152 6.46 -17.70 -11.91
C PHE A 152 6.39 -19.11 -12.50
N ILE A 153 5.19 -19.61 -12.68
CA ILE A 153 4.88 -20.90 -13.30
C ILE A 153 4.04 -20.68 -14.55
N THR A 154 3.93 -21.69 -15.40
CA THR A 154 2.98 -21.62 -16.52
C THR A 154 1.53 -21.62 -16.02
N LEU A 155 0.64 -21.01 -16.78
CA LEU A 155 -0.79 -21.01 -16.45
C LEU A 155 -1.38 -22.43 -16.30
N GLU A 156 -0.91 -23.40 -17.10
CA GLU A 156 -1.36 -24.79 -16.98
C GLU A 156 -0.88 -25.43 -15.67
N GLN A 157 0.36 -25.16 -15.26
CA GLN A 157 0.85 -25.60 -13.95
C GLN A 157 0.02 -25.00 -12.81
N TYR A 158 -0.36 -23.73 -12.91
CA TYR A 158 -1.25 -23.10 -11.93
C TYR A 158 -2.60 -23.82 -11.83
N PHE A 159 -3.24 -24.14 -12.97
CA PHE A 159 -4.49 -24.89 -12.97
C PHE A 159 -4.35 -26.26 -12.33
N LEU A 160 -3.28 -26.99 -12.64
CA LEU A 160 -2.99 -28.28 -12.03
C LEU A 160 -2.80 -28.16 -10.51
N GLN A 161 -2.01 -27.19 -10.05
CA GLN A 161 -1.74 -26.97 -8.62
C GLN A 161 -2.98 -26.59 -7.82
N LYS A 162 -3.90 -25.80 -8.42
CA LYS A 162 -5.16 -25.39 -7.78
C LYS A 162 -6.32 -26.36 -8.06
N ASN A 163 -6.06 -27.48 -8.73
CA ASN A 163 -7.07 -28.47 -9.14
C ASN A 163 -8.24 -27.87 -9.94
N ILE A 164 -7.95 -26.91 -10.82
CA ILE A 164 -8.92 -26.20 -11.65
C ILE A 164 -9.08 -26.95 -12.98
N ASN A 165 -10.17 -27.69 -13.11
CA ASN A 165 -10.41 -28.55 -14.27
C ASN A 165 -11.54 -28.04 -15.18
N ALA A 166 -12.53 -27.35 -14.60
CA ALA A 166 -13.69 -26.86 -15.34
C ALA A 166 -13.33 -25.66 -16.24
N ILE A 167 -13.92 -25.59 -17.43
CA ILE A 167 -13.65 -24.52 -18.40
C ILE A 167 -14.01 -23.15 -17.82
N GLU A 168 -15.14 -23.07 -17.11
CA GLU A 168 -15.63 -21.85 -16.49
C GLU A 168 -14.67 -21.35 -15.40
N GLU A 169 -14.13 -22.26 -14.59
CA GLU A 169 -13.15 -21.90 -13.56
C GLU A 169 -11.81 -21.48 -14.16
N LYS A 170 -11.35 -22.15 -15.22
CA LYS A 170 -10.16 -21.73 -15.97
C LYS A 170 -10.36 -20.35 -16.59
N SER A 171 -11.57 -20.02 -17.06
CA SER A 171 -11.91 -18.68 -17.57
C SER A 171 -11.82 -17.63 -16.46
N LYS A 172 -12.48 -17.86 -15.33
CA LYS A 172 -12.44 -16.95 -14.18
C LYS A 172 -11.03 -16.72 -13.67
N ALA A 173 -10.21 -17.77 -13.59
CA ALA A 173 -8.82 -17.64 -13.18
C ALA A 173 -8.00 -16.79 -14.17
N ARG A 174 -8.23 -16.94 -15.48
CA ARG A 174 -7.59 -16.08 -16.50
C ARG A 174 -7.93 -14.62 -16.32
N GLU A 175 -9.20 -14.30 -16.07
CA GLU A 175 -9.63 -12.92 -15.83
C GLU A 175 -8.81 -12.29 -14.70
N LEU A 176 -8.60 -13.00 -13.58
CA LEU A 176 -7.83 -12.48 -12.45
C LEU A 176 -6.38 -12.10 -12.80
N PHE A 177 -5.74 -12.84 -13.72
CA PHE A 177 -4.37 -12.58 -14.17
C PHE A 177 -4.26 -11.57 -15.30
N PHE A 178 -5.22 -11.56 -16.22
CA PHE A 178 -5.05 -10.95 -17.54
C PHE A 178 -6.04 -9.83 -17.84
N ASP A 179 -7.11 -9.65 -17.07
CA ASP A 179 -7.98 -8.49 -17.21
C ASP A 179 -7.37 -7.25 -16.57
N PHE A 180 -7.93 -6.09 -16.91
CA PHE A 180 -7.62 -4.82 -16.28
C PHE A 180 -8.77 -4.43 -15.35
N TYR A 181 -8.44 -3.94 -14.16
CA TYR A 181 -9.40 -3.53 -13.14
C TYR A 181 -9.09 -2.09 -12.69
N GLU A 182 -10.12 -1.25 -12.71
CA GLU A 182 -10.06 0.16 -12.27
C GLU A 182 -10.15 0.31 -10.74
#